data_AF-A0A9J5YCI0-F1
#
_entry.id   AF-A0A9J5YCI0-F1
#
_cell.length_a   1.000
_cell.length_b   1.000
_cell.length_c   1.000
_cell.angle_alpha   90.00
_cell.angle_beta   90.00
_cell.angle_gamma   90.00
#
_symmetry.space_group_name_H-M   'P 1'
#
loop_
_entity.id
_entity.type
_entity.pdbx_description
1 polymer ?
#
loop_
_entity_poly.entity_id
_entity_poly.type
_entity_poly.pdbx_seq_one_letter_code
_entity_poly.pdbx_strand_id
1 'polypeptide(L)'
;MEGYNSMMRVATQNNWLKGFKVRNSSGREMQICHLLYADNTIIFCEAKAEQVAFIRMTLVVFEVVSGLLVNWRKSNIFPIKEVPQLQSLTRILGCKVEHFPTTYLGMPLGHNHKELEIWDGIIEKTEKKLANWKA
;
A
#
# COMPACT_ATOMS: atom_id res chain seq x y z
N MET A 1 11.91 -4.64 -9.11
CA MET A 1 11.05 -3.57 -8.55
C MET A 1 11.30 -2.19 -9.16
N GLU A 2 12.53 -1.83 -9.55
CA GLU A 2 12.82 -0.53 -10.18
C GLU A 2 12.01 -0.25 -11.46
N GLY A 3 11.76 -1.28 -12.28
CA GLY A 3 10.88 -1.17 -13.45
C GLY A 3 9.47 -0.72 -13.09
N TYR A 4 8.84 -1.37 -12.09
CA TYR A 4 7.51 -0.96 -11.60
C TYR A 4 7.53 0.47 -11.03
N ASN A 5 8.55 0.81 -10.25
CA ASN A 5 8.72 2.17 -9.73
C ASN A 5 8.78 3.21 -10.86
N SER A 6 9.46 2.88 -11.96
CA SER A 6 9.55 3.74 -13.14
C SER A 6 8.21 3.89 -13.85
N MET A 7 7.44 2.81 -14.01
CA MET A 7 6.08 2.85 -14.56
C MET A 7 5.15 3.76 -13.73
N MET A 8 5.19 3.61 -12.40
CA MET A 8 4.38 4.43 -11.48
C MET A 8 4.79 5.91 -11.52
N ARG A 9 6.09 6.21 -11.64
CA ARG A 9 6.58 7.59 -11.80
C ARG A 9 6.04 8.24 -13.08
N VAL A 10 6.06 7.51 -14.20
CA VAL A 10 5.49 7.99 -15.47
C VAL A 10 3.99 8.24 -15.32
N ALA A 11 3.27 7.35 -14.64
CA ALA A 11 1.85 7.53 -14.37
C ALA A 11 1.54 8.79 -13.56
N THR A 12 2.35 9.08 -12.54
CA THR A 12 2.23 10.30 -11.74
C THR A 12 2.56 11.56 -12.55
N GLN A 13 3.61 11.52 -13.37
CA GLN A 13 4.00 12.64 -14.24
C GLN A 13 2.90 12.99 -15.26
N ASN A 14 2.22 11.97 -15.81
CA ASN A 14 1.12 12.13 -16.75
C ASN A 14 -0.24 12.39 -16.07
N ASN A 15 -0.30 12.55 -14.75
CA ASN A 15 -1.53 12.71 -13.96
C ASN A 15 -2.54 11.56 -14.06
N TRP A 16 -2.12 10.37 -14.50
CA TRP A 16 -2.97 9.18 -14.53
C TRP A 16 -3.20 8.57 -13.15
N LEU A 17 -2.27 8.82 -12.22
CA LEU A 17 -2.37 8.38 -10.83
C LEU A 17 -2.05 9.54 -9.89
N LYS A 18 -2.96 9.80 -8.94
CA LYS A 18 -2.77 10.81 -7.90
C LYS A 18 -2.74 10.16 -6.53
N GLY A 19 -1.60 10.30 -5.87
CA GLY A 19 -1.40 9.86 -4.50
C GLY A 19 -1.79 10.94 -3.50
N PHE A 20 -1.33 10.78 -2.25
CA PHE A 20 -1.52 11.81 -1.23
C PHE A 20 -0.29 12.73 -1.15
N LYS A 21 -0.51 13.96 -0.65
CA LYS A 21 0.54 14.96 -0.51
C LYS A 21 1.02 15.02 0.93
N VAL A 22 2.34 15.05 1.12
CA VAL A 22 3.00 15.19 2.41
C VAL A 22 3.97 16.36 2.33
N ARG A 23 3.99 17.18 3.38
CA ARG A 23 4.98 18.25 3.52
C ARG A 23 6.18 17.74 4.28
N ASN A 24 7.38 17.91 3.73
CA ASN A 24 8.61 17.55 4.43
C ASN A 24 9.04 18.65 5.43
N SER A 25 10.10 18.41 6.20
CA SER A 25 10.65 19.36 7.18
C SER A 25 11.10 20.70 6.59
N SER A 26 11.47 20.72 5.30
CA SER A 26 11.81 21.95 4.56
C SER A 26 10.60 22.70 4.00
N GLY A 27 9.37 22.24 4.26
CA GLY A 27 8.15 22.85 3.75
C GLY A 27 7.78 22.46 2.31
N ARG A 28 8.60 21.64 1.63
CA ARG A 28 8.35 21.16 0.28
C ARG A 28 7.25 20.11 0.29
N GLU A 29 6.28 20.26 -0.62
CA GLU A 29 5.23 19.27 -0.84
C GLU A 29 5.75 18.13 -1.72
N MET A 30 5.50 16.90 -1.28
CA MET A 30 5.86 15.66 -1.96
C MET A 30 4.61 14.81 -2.13
N GLN A 31 4.39 14.32 -3.36
CA GLN A 31 3.31 13.38 -3.63
C GLN A 31 3.80 11.94 -3.46
N ILE A 32 3.08 11.15 -2.67
CA ILE A 32 3.36 9.74 -2.42
C ILE A 32 2.24 8.90 -3.05
N CYS A 33 2.59 8.12 -4.07
CA CYS A 33 1.67 7.23 -4.79
C CYS A 33 1.85 5.75 -4.44
N HIS A 34 3.02 5.35 -3.95
CA HIS A 34 3.29 3.95 -3.63
C HIS A 34 4.46 3.79 -2.66
N LEU A 35 4.48 2.67 -1.95
CA LEU A 35 5.57 2.22 -1.09
C LEU A 35 5.91 0.78 -1.49
N LEU A 36 7.21 0.51 -1.71
CA LEU A 36 7.69 -0.79 -2.15
C LEU A 36 8.60 -1.38 -1.08
N TYR A 37 8.31 -2.60 -0.64
CA TYR A 37 9.20 -3.39 0.19
C TYR A 37 9.17 -4.84 -0.28
N ALA A 38 10.27 -5.32 -0.90
CA ALA A 38 10.33 -6.64 -1.53
C ALA A 38 9.10 -6.90 -2.43
N ASP A 39 8.25 -7.86 -2.07
CA ASP A 39 6.99 -8.23 -2.73
C ASP A 39 5.74 -7.54 -2.14
N ASN A 40 5.87 -6.85 -1.00
CA ASN A 40 4.79 -6.18 -0.29
C ASN A 40 4.69 -4.71 -0.72
N THR A 41 3.72 -4.40 -1.59
CA THR A 41 3.52 -3.07 -2.15
C THR A 41 2.23 -2.42 -1.64
N ILE A 42 2.31 -1.15 -1.22
CA ILE A 42 1.15 -0.30 -0.96
C ILE A 42 1.03 0.71 -2.09
N ILE A 43 -0.19 0.91 -2.60
CA ILE A 43 -0.50 1.90 -3.63
C ILE A 43 -1.57 2.85 -3.07
N PHE A 44 -1.34 4.15 -3.25
CA PHE A 44 -2.24 5.22 -2.87
C PHE A 44 -2.81 5.88 -4.12
N CYS A 45 -4.13 5.98 -4.16
CA CYS A 45 -4.86 6.61 -5.26
C CYS A 45 -6.11 7.31 -4.75
N GLU A 46 -6.65 8.23 -5.56
CA GLU A 46 -8.00 8.71 -5.36
C GLU A 46 -9.02 7.60 -5.64
N ALA A 47 -10.19 7.66 -5.00
CA ALA A 47 -11.29 6.71 -5.22
C ALA A 47 -12.01 6.95 -6.57
N LYS A 48 -11.26 6.88 -7.68
CA LYS A 48 -11.73 7.08 -9.05
C LYS A 48 -11.53 5.82 -9.86
N ALA A 49 -12.57 5.39 -10.56
CA ALA A 49 -12.54 4.18 -11.39
C ALA A 49 -11.39 4.20 -12.41
N GLU A 50 -11.11 5.35 -13.02
CA GLU A 50 -10.01 5.55 -13.97
C GLU A 50 -8.64 5.24 -13.36
N GLN A 51 -8.34 5.74 -12.16
CA GLN A 51 -7.06 5.49 -11.48
C GLN A 51 -6.93 4.02 -11.07
N VAL A 52 -8.02 3.42 -10.59
CA VAL A 52 -8.05 2.02 -10.19
C VAL A 52 -7.87 1.09 -11.39
N ALA A 53 -8.49 1.40 -12.53
CA ALA A 53 -8.29 0.69 -13.78
C ALA A 53 -6.85 0.84 -14.28
N PHE A 54 -6.29 2.04 -14.17
CA PHE A 54 -4.91 2.31 -14.54
C PHE A 54 -3.92 1.49 -13.69
N ILE A 55 -4.14 1.40 -12.37
CA ILE A 55 -3.32 0.55 -11.48
C ILE A 55 -3.38 -0.91 -11.93
N ARG A 56 -4.57 -1.45 -12.20
CA ARG A 56 -4.71 -2.83 -12.70
C ARG A 56 -3.95 -3.04 -14.00
N MET A 57 -4.11 -2.13 -14.97
CA MET A 57 -3.40 -2.22 -16.24
C MET A 57 -1.89 -2.17 -16.05
N THR A 58 -1.39 -1.29 -15.19
CA THR A 58 0.06 -1.19 -14.89
C THR A 58 0.58 -2.48 -14.27
N LEU A 59 -0.16 -3.06 -13.33
CA LEU A 59 0.20 -4.34 -12.70
C LEU A 59 0.22 -5.48 -13.72
N VAL A 60 -0.78 -5.58 -14.60
CA VAL A 60 -0.81 -6.60 -15.67
C VAL A 60 0.34 -6.42 -16.66
N VAL A 61 0.63 -5.18 -17.08
CA VAL A 61 1.79 -4.90 -17.96
C VAL A 61 3.09 -5.28 -17.25
N PHE A 62 3.21 -4.98 -15.96
CA PHE A 62 4.36 -5.38 -15.17
C PHE A 62 4.50 -6.91 -15.08
N GLU A 63 3.41 -7.67 -14.91
CA GLU A 63 3.44 -9.13 -14.94
C GLU A 63 4.01 -9.65 -16.26
N VAL A 64 3.50 -9.13 -17.39
CA VAL A 64 3.93 -9.54 -18.74
C VAL A 64 5.41 -9.21 -18.99
N VAL A 65 5.86 -8.02 -18.61
CA VAL A 65 7.23 -7.57 -18.89
C VAL A 65 8.26 -8.20 -17.96
N SER A 66 7.90 -8.42 -16.69
CA SER A 66 8.83 -8.95 -15.68
C SER A 66 8.81 -10.49 -15.56
N GLY A 67 7.75 -11.14 -16.04
CA GLY A 67 7.49 -12.57 -15.80
C GLY A 67 7.06 -12.90 -14.36
N LEU A 68 6.85 -11.90 -13.51
CA LEU A 68 6.32 -12.06 -12.15
C LEU A 68 4.78 -12.09 -12.17
N LEU A 69 4.18 -12.68 -11.14
CA LEU A 69 2.73 -12.73 -10.98
C LEU A 69 2.29 -11.93 -9.75
N VAL A 70 1.27 -11.10 -9.95
CA VAL A 70 0.59 -10.36 -8.89
C VAL A 70 -0.38 -11.30 -8.18
N ASN A 71 -0.24 -11.41 -6.86
CA ASN A 71 -1.11 -12.26 -6.07
C ASN A 71 -2.41 -11.53 -5.72
N TRP A 72 -3.34 -11.46 -6.68
CA TRP A 72 -4.64 -10.80 -6.52
C TRP A 72 -5.47 -11.33 -5.34
N ARG A 73 -5.26 -12.59 -4.94
CA ARG A 73 -5.92 -13.20 -3.77
C ARG A 73 -5.40 -12.65 -2.43
N LYS A 74 -4.14 -12.22 -2.37
CA LYS A 74 -3.53 -11.58 -1.19
C LYS A 74 -3.63 -10.05 -1.23
N SER A 75 -3.93 -9.47 -2.40
CA SER A 75 -4.13 -8.03 -2.57
C SER A 75 -5.50 -7.60 -2.09
N ASN A 76 -5.55 -6.50 -1.33
CA ASN A 76 -6.76 -5.95 -0.73
C ASN A 76 -6.87 -4.45 -1.02
N ILE A 77 -8.09 -3.93 -1.03
CA ILE A 77 -8.42 -2.50 -1.11
C ILE A 77 -8.84 -2.03 0.27
N PHE A 78 -8.26 -0.92 0.71
CA PHE A 78 -8.58 -0.27 1.97
C PHE A 78 -9.21 1.10 1.69
N PRO A 79 -10.53 1.28 1.90
CA PRO A 79 -11.16 2.58 1.75
C PRO A 79 -10.70 3.53 2.87
N ILE A 80 -10.35 4.76 2.51
CA ILE A 80 -10.06 5.82 3.46
C ILE A 80 -11.31 6.69 3.56
N LYS A 81 -11.97 6.67 4.73
CA LYS A 81 -13.29 7.29 4.95
C LYS A 81 -14.37 6.64 4.06
N GLU A 82 -15.49 7.34 3.89
CA GLU A 82 -16.61 6.87 3.08
C GLU A 82 -16.28 6.97 1.57
N VAL A 83 -16.50 5.86 0.86
CA VAL A 83 -16.29 5.75 -0.59
C VAL A 83 -17.56 5.20 -1.23
N PRO A 84 -18.45 6.05 -1.78
CA PRO A 84 -19.77 5.64 -2.28
C PRO A 84 -19.75 4.55 -3.37
N GLN A 85 -18.67 4.46 -4.15
CA GLN A 85 -18.55 3.54 -5.29
C GLN A 85 -17.57 2.38 -5.05
N LEU A 86 -17.34 2.01 -3.78
CA LEU A 86 -16.31 1.03 -3.41
C LEU A 86 -16.47 -0.33 -4.12
N GLN A 87 -17.71 -0.83 -4.27
CA GLN A 87 -17.96 -2.10 -4.97
C GLN A 87 -17.57 -2.05 -6.45
N SER A 88 -17.71 -0.90 -7.11
CA SER A 88 -17.29 -0.75 -8.50
C SER A 88 -15.77 -0.78 -8.59
N LEU A 89 -15.07 -0.13 -7.66
CA LEU A 89 -13.61 -0.12 -7.61
C LEU A 89 -13.03 -1.51 -7.34
N THR A 90 -13.67 -2.30 -6.47
CA THR A 90 -13.22 -3.65 -6.15
C THR A 90 -13.40 -4.61 -7.32
N ARG A 91 -14.49 -4.48 -8.10
CA ARG A 91 -14.67 -5.23 -9.34
C ARG A 91 -13.58 -4.91 -10.37
N ILE A 92 -13.18 -3.64 -10.47
CA ILE A 92 -12.11 -3.24 -11.38
C ILE A 92 -10.79 -3.89 -11.00
N LEU A 93 -10.40 -3.94 -9.72
CA LEU A 93 -9.14 -4.56 -9.31
C LEU A 93 -9.22 -6.09 -9.15
N GLY A 94 -10.38 -6.64 -8.82
CA GLY A 94 -10.55 -8.05 -8.47
C GLY A 94 -10.06 -8.39 -7.05
N CYS A 95 -9.95 -7.39 -6.16
CA CYS A 95 -9.45 -7.55 -4.80
C CYS A 95 -10.58 -7.48 -3.76
N LYS A 96 -10.32 -8.03 -2.57
CA LYS A 96 -11.25 -7.92 -1.43
C LYS A 96 -11.18 -6.52 -0.81
N VAL A 97 -12.28 -6.11 -0.19
CA VAL A 97 -12.28 -4.94 0.70
C VAL A 97 -11.82 -5.38 2.08
N GLU A 98 -10.87 -4.65 2.64
CA GLU A 98 -10.43 -4.78 4.02
C GLU A 98 -10.51 -3.41 4.71
N HIS A 99 -10.52 -3.40 6.04
CA HIS A 99 -10.64 -2.18 6.82
C HIS A 99 -9.48 -2.04 7.80
N PHE A 100 -9.24 -0.81 8.26
CA PHE A 100 -8.34 -0.56 9.37
C PHE A 100 -9.04 -0.89 10.70
N PRO A 101 -8.29 -1.33 11.72
CA PRO A 101 -6.84 -1.51 11.71
C PRO A 101 -6.37 -2.79 10.99
N THR A 102 -5.14 -2.76 10.45
CA THR A 102 -4.51 -3.94 9.81
C THR A 102 -3.02 -4.01 10.14
N THR A 103 -2.29 -5.00 9.61
CA THR A 103 -0.84 -5.14 9.78
C THR A 103 -0.12 -5.08 8.44
N TYR A 104 0.94 -4.29 8.34
CA TYR A 104 1.85 -4.28 7.19
C TYR A 104 3.30 -4.39 7.67
N LEU A 105 4.04 -5.36 7.14
CA LEU A 105 5.41 -5.67 7.55
C LEU A 105 5.57 -5.93 9.07
N GLY A 106 4.53 -6.46 9.71
CA GLY A 106 4.51 -6.69 11.15
C GLY A 106 4.19 -5.45 11.99
N MET A 107 3.98 -4.29 11.35
CA MET A 107 3.57 -3.05 12.00
C MET A 107 2.06 -2.82 11.90
N PRO A 108 1.39 -2.41 12.98
CA PRO A 108 -0.01 -2.03 12.95
C PRO A 108 -0.22 -0.75 12.14
N LEU A 109 -1.17 -0.78 11.21
CA LEU A 109 -1.61 0.34 10.40
C LEU A 109 -3.02 0.76 10.77
N GLY A 110 -3.28 2.06 10.73
CA GLY A 110 -4.61 2.64 10.98
C GLY A 110 -4.96 2.86 12.45
N HIS A 111 -4.07 2.50 13.38
CA HIS A 111 -4.19 2.89 14.78
C HIS A 111 -3.53 4.24 15.04
N ASN A 112 -3.86 4.86 16.17
CA ASN A 112 -3.25 6.10 16.62
C ASN A 112 -1.82 5.85 17.11
N HIS A 113 -0.82 6.25 16.34
CA HIS A 113 0.61 6.03 16.66
C HIS A 113 1.08 6.46 18.06
N LYS A 114 0.30 7.25 18.80
CA LYS A 114 0.59 7.68 20.17
C LYS A 114 0.11 6.72 21.26
N GLU A 115 -0.73 5.75 20.94
CA GLU A 115 -1.20 4.76 21.90
C GLU A 115 -0.11 3.72 22.15
N LEU A 116 0.27 3.57 23.43
CA LEU A 116 1.36 2.66 23.83
C LEU A 116 0.99 1.19 23.60
N GLU A 117 -0.28 0.83 23.75
CA GLU A 117 -0.81 -0.54 23.59
C GLU A 117 -0.54 -1.14 22.21
N ILE A 118 -0.39 -0.30 21.19
CA ILE A 118 -0.06 -0.70 19.82
C ILE A 118 1.34 -1.34 19.74
N TRP A 119 2.25 -0.94 20.63
CA TRP A 119 3.64 -1.39 20.66
C TRP A 119 3.82 -2.68 21.45
N ASP A 120 2.89 -3.04 22.34
CA ASP A 120 2.99 -4.21 23.22
C ASP A 120 3.23 -5.50 22.42
N GLY A 121 2.48 -5.70 21.33
CA GLY A 121 2.66 -6.88 20.47
C GLY A 121 4.01 -6.93 19.75
N ILE A 122 4.66 -5.78 19.52
CA ILE A 122 6.02 -5.70 18.95
C ILE A 122 7.07 -5.98 20.03
N ILE A 123 6.88 -5.39 21.21
CA ILE A 123 7.75 -5.58 22.38
C ILE A 123 7.77 -7.06 22.75
N GLU A 124 6.62 -7.69 22.94
CA GLU A 124 6.50 -9.10 23.32
C GLU A 124 7.18 -10.04 22.31
N LYS A 125 7.02 -9.78 20.99
CA LYS A 125 7.71 -10.54 19.94
C LYS A 125 9.22 -10.38 20.00
N THR A 126 9.71 -9.19 20.36
CA THR A 126 11.13 -8.89 20.48
C THR A 126 11.71 -9.58 21.72
N GLU A 127 11.04 -9.49 22.86
CA GLU A 127 11.40 -10.17 24.10
C GLU A 127 11.48 -11.69 23.91
N LYS A 128 10.48 -12.29 23.24
CA LYS A 128 10.50 -13.73 22.92
C LYS A 128 11.70 -14.14 22.06
N LYS A 129 12.10 -13.31 21.09
CA LYS A 129 13.30 -13.58 20.27
C LYS A 129 14.59 -13.46 21.07
N LEU A 130 14.68 -12.44 21.94
CA LEU A 130 15.84 -12.20 22.80
C LEU A 130 15.98 -13.26 23.90
N ALA A 131 14.86 -13.77 24.44
CA ALA A 131 14.88 -14.84 25.42
C ALA A 131 15.55 -16.11 24.88
N ASN A 132 15.36 -16.40 23.59
CA ASN A 132 16.00 -17.54 22.90
C ASN A 132 17.46 -17.27 22.49
N TRP A 133 17.99 -16.05 22.68
CA TRP A 133 19.38 -15.69 22.36
C TRP A 133 20.36 -15.89 23.52
N LYS A 134 19.87 -16.24 24.72
CA LYS A 134 20.74 -16.75 25.80
C LYS A 134 21.05 -18.23 25.55
N ALA A 135 21.99 -18.48 24.65
CA ALA A 135 22.70 -19.74 24.49
C ALA A 135 24.19 -19.44 24.28
#